data_AF-A0A5N6QP31-F1
#
_entry.id   AF-A0A5N6QP31-F1
#
_cell.length_a   1.000
_cell.length_b   1.000
_cell.length_c   1.000
_cell.angle_alpha   90.00
_cell.angle_beta   90.00
_cell.angle_gamma   90.00
#
_symmetry.space_group_name_H-M   'P 1'
#
loop_
_entity.id
_entity.type
_entity.pdbx_description
1 polymer ?
#
loop_
_entity_poly.entity_id
_entity_poly.type
_entity_poly.pdbx_seq_one_letter_code
_entity_poly.pdbx_strand_id
1 'polypeptide(L)' 'MPTEFKNRIMGLQGSDINLVIQKVLTDTDMKRSQDRLSIPRGQMRYDFLSSEEQVGLEEMGNVSKAWKYH' A
#
# COMPACT_ATOMS: atom_id res chain seq x y z
N MET A 1 -4.16 9.74 -14.17
CA MET A 1 -4.60 10.43 -12.94
C MET A 1 -5.51 11.60 -13.29
N PRO A 2 -6.67 11.75 -12.63
CA PRO A 2 -7.57 12.90 -12.80
C PRO A 2 -6.87 14.25 -12.60
N THR A 3 -7.29 15.25 -13.38
CA THR A 3 -6.71 16.60 -13.38
C THR A 3 -6.82 17.30 -12.03
N GLU A 4 -7.93 17.08 -11.30
CA GLU A 4 -8.14 17.64 -9.96
C GLU A 4 -7.01 17.25 -8.99
N PHE A 5 -6.61 15.97 -8.99
CA PHE A 5 -5.53 15.50 -8.14
C PHE A 5 -4.16 16.06 -8.55
N LYS A 6 -3.92 16.26 -9.86
CA LYS A 6 -2.68 16.91 -10.34
C LYS A 6 -2.59 18.32 -9.81
N ASN A 7 -3.66 19.08 -9.98
CA ASN A 7 -3.73 20.48 -9.55
C ASN A 7 -3.54 20.61 -8.03
N ARG A 8 -4.16 19.71 -7.25
CA ARG A 8 -4.01 19.71 -5.79
C ARG A 8 -2.58 19.40 -5.35
N ILE A 9 -1.91 18.42 -5.97
CA ILE A 9 -0.52 18.07 -5.62
C ILE A 9 0.43 19.21 -5.99
N MET A 10 0.27 19.81 -7.18
CA MET A 10 1.06 20.97 -7.60
C MET A 10 0.84 22.18 -6.68
N GLY A 11 -0.40 22.40 -6.22
CA GLY A 11 -0.73 23.45 -5.26
C GLY A 11 -0.08 23.25 -3.88
N LEU A 12 0.30 22.02 -3.54
CA LEU A 12 1.06 21.69 -2.33
C LEU A 12 2.59 21.74 -2.55
N GLN A 13 3.05 22.33 -3.66
CA GLN A 13 4.45 22.32 -4.10
C GLN A 13 5.02 20.91 -4.29
N GLY A 14 4.16 19.91 -4.47
CA GLY A 14 4.57 18.54 -4.79
C GLY A 14 4.97 18.40 -6.25
N SER A 15 6.03 17.65 -6.50
CA SER A 15 6.51 17.24 -7.82
C SER A 15 6.61 15.71 -7.92
N ASP A 16 6.84 15.19 -9.13
CA ASP A 16 7.07 13.76 -9.40
C ASP A 16 5.93 12.84 -8.93
N ILE A 17 4.78 12.96 -9.61
CA ILE A 17 3.55 12.29 -9.21
C ILE A 17 3.55 10.84 -9.69
N ASN A 18 3.67 9.91 -8.73
CA ASN A 18 3.66 8.48 -8.97
C ASN A 18 2.42 7.79 -8.35
N LEU A 19 1.76 6.92 -9.11
CA LEU A 19 0.68 6.09 -8.59
C LEU A 19 1.28 4.85 -7.92
N VAL A 20 1.26 4.83 -6.59
CA VAL A 20 1.86 3.75 -5.78
C VAL A 20 0.92 2.56 -5.60
N ILE A 21 -0.38 2.79 -5.41
CA ILE A 21 -1.38 1.72 -5.25
C ILE A 21 -2.73 2.13 -5.84
N GLN A 22 -3.51 1.13 -6.23
CA GLN A 22 -4.95 1.28 -6.44
C GLN A 22 -5.64 0.08 -5.79
N LYS A 23 -6.51 0.35 -4.82
CA LYS A 23 -7.21 -0.68 -4.05
C LYS A 23 -8.70 -0.39 -4.02
N VAL A 24 -9.52 -1.45 -4.10
CA VAL A 24 -10.94 -1.42 -3.71
C VAL A 24 -11.04 -1.56 -2.19
N LEU A 25 -11.66 -0.58 -1.53
CA LEU A 25 -11.84 -0.59 -0.07
C LEU A 25 -12.73 -1.76 0.35
N THR A 26 -12.34 -2.43 1.43
CA THR A 26 -13.14 -3.51 2.04
C THR A 26 -13.81 -3.02 3.32
N ASP A 27 -14.81 -3.75 3.80
CA ASP A 27 -15.54 -3.42 5.04
C ASP A 27 -14.61 -3.20 6.24
N THR A 28 -13.52 -3.97 6.31
CA THR A 28 -12.52 -3.85 7.36
C THR A 28 -11.73 -2.54 7.31
N ASP A 29 -11.50 -1.99 6.12
CA ASP A 29 -10.81 -0.70 5.97
C ASP A 29 -11.72 0.47 6.40
N MET A 30 -13.03 0.31 6.23
CA MET A 30 -14.03 1.33 6.55
C MET A 30 -14.55 1.26 7.99
N LYS A 31 -14.22 0.18 8.71
CA LYS A 31 -14.69 -0.03 10.07
C LYS A 31 -13.90 0.85 11.05
N ARG A 32 -14.60 1.78 11.71
CA ARG A 32 -14.03 2.71 12.72
C ARG A 32 -13.27 2.05 13.86
N SER A 33 -13.52 0.77 14.13
CA SER A 33 -12.82 0.04 15.21
C SER A 33 -11.53 -0.63 14.74
N GLN A 34 -11.10 -0.40 13.50
CA GLN A 34 -9.93 -1.06 12.92
C GLN A 34 -8.81 -0.06 12.59
N ASP A 35 -9.16 1.21 12.32
CA ASP A 35 -8.24 2.34 12.07
C ASP A 35 -7.02 1.98 11.19
N ARG A 36 -7.23 1.09 10.22
CA ARG A 36 -6.19 0.56 9.34
C ARG A 36 -6.68 0.46 7.91
N LEU A 37 -5.80 0.78 6.97
CA LEU A 37 -5.99 0.51 5.55
C LEU A 37 -5.11 -0.68 5.16
N SER A 38 -5.71 -1.80 4.76
CA SER A 38 -4.95 -3.00 4.38
C SER A 38 -4.34 -2.81 3.00
N ILE A 39 -3.03 -2.94 2.83
CA ILE A 39 -2.40 -2.84 1.51
C ILE A 39 -2.20 -4.24 0.91
N PRO A 40 -2.68 -4.53 -0.30
CA PRO A 40 -2.54 -5.85 -0.89
C PRO A 40 -1.10 -6.08 -1.34
N ARG A 41 -0.47 -7.14 -0.82
CA ARG A 41 0.85 -7.59 -1.29
C ARG A 41 0.76 -7.93 -2.78
N GLY A 42 1.63 -7.32 -3.60
CA GLY A 42 1.64 -7.49 -5.05
C GLY A 42 0.81 -6.48 -5.87
N GLN A 43 0.12 -5.53 -5.23
CA GLN A 43 -0.53 -4.41 -5.93
C GLN A 43 0.19 -3.07 -5.75
N MET A 44 1.30 -3.07 -5.00
CA MET A 44 2.19 -1.91 -4.95
C MET A 44 2.93 -1.79 -6.28
N ARG A 45 2.84 -0.58 -6.83
CA ARG A 45 3.50 -0.12 -8.04
C ARG A 45 4.62 0.83 -7.62
N TYR A 46 5.56 1.05 -8.55
CA TYR A 46 6.74 1.87 -8.32
C TYR A 46 7.68 1.24 -7.26
N ASP A 47 8.92 1.72 -7.19
CA ASP A 47 9.89 1.30 -6.17
C ASP A 47 9.55 1.97 -4.82
N PHE A 48 8.30 1.81 -4.40
CA PHE A 48 7.78 2.41 -3.17
C PHE A 48 8.40 1.80 -1.93
N LEU A 49 8.66 0.49 -1.97
CA LEU A 49 9.44 -0.20 -0.97
C LEU A 49 10.89 -0.30 -1.41
N SER A 50 11.80 -0.10 -0.47
CA SER A 50 13.20 -0.49 -0.67
C SER A 50 13.34 -2.01 -0.78
N SER A 51 14.45 -2.46 -1.34
CA SER A 51 14.77 -3.90 -1.41
C SER A 51 14.77 -4.55 -0.02
N GLU A 52 15.27 -3.86 1.00
CA GLU A 52 15.28 -4.33 2.38
C GLU A 52 13.86 -4.48 2.95
N GLU A 53 12.98 -3.51 2.67
CA GLU A 53 11.57 -3.58 3.09
C GLU A 53 10.81 -4.71 2.39
N GLN A 54 11.13 -4.98 1.12
CA GLN A 54 10.56 -6.11 0.39
C GLN A 54 10.96 -7.45 1.02
N VAL A 55 12.25 -7.63 1.33
CA VAL A 55 12.75 -8.85 1.98
C VAL A 55 12.07 -9.09 3.32
N GLY A 56 11.95 -8.05 4.17
CA GLY A 56 11.27 -8.17 5.46
C GLY A 56 9.80 -8.61 5.34
N LEU A 57 9.08 -8.18 4.30
CA LEU A 57 7.70 -8.60 4.06
C LEU A 57 7.59 -10.06 3.60
N GLU A 58 8.55 -10.54 2.81
CA GLU A 58 8.63 -11.93 2.37
C GLU A 58 8.88 -12.88 3.54
N GLU A 59 9.83 -12.53 4.42
CA GLU A 59 10.16 -13.30 5.62
C GLU A 59 8.94 -13.43 6.55
N MET A 60 8.26 -12.32 6.87
CA MET A 60 7.02 -12.36 7.66
C MET A 60 5.92 -13.19 7.00
N GLY A 61 5.82 -13.14 5.66
CA GLY A 61 4.89 -13.97 4.89
C GLY A 61 5.16 -15.46 5.04
N ASN A 62 6.42 -15.87 4.99
CA ASN A 62 6.84 -17.26 5.13
C ASN A 62 6.64 -17.79 6.55
N VAL A 63 6.96 -16.98 7.56
CA VAL A 63 6.66 -17.30 8.97
C VAL A 63 5.15 -17.52 9.14
N SER A 64 4.32 -16.59 8.67
CA SER A 64 2.85 -16.70 8.80
C SER A 64 2.27 -17.95 8.10
N LYS A 65 2.88 -18.41 7.01
CA LYS A 65 2.49 -19.67 6.35
C LYS A 65 2.85 -20.87 7.22
N ALA A 66 4.04 -20.92 7.81
CA ALA A 66 4.47 -22.03 8.66
C ALA A 66 3.53 -22.26 9.87
N TRP A 67 3.03 -21.18 10.48
CA TRP A 67 2.07 -21.25 11.58
C TRP A 67 0.65 -21.66 11.15
N LYS A 68 0.30 -21.61 9.86
CA LYS A 68 -1.02 -22.00 9.35
C LYS A 68 -1.17 -23.51 9.10
N TYR A 69 -0.07 -24.26 9.10
CA TYR A 69 -0.05 -25.70 8.79
C TYR A 69 0.29 -26.59 10.00
N HIS A 70 0.18 -26.05 11.22
CA HIS A 70 0.26 -26.75 12.50
C HIS A 70 -1.02 -26.50 13.28
#